data_AF-A0A834AMM9-F1
#
_entry.id   AF-A0A834AMM9-F1
#
_cell.length_a   1.000
_cell.length_b   1.000
_cell.length_c   1.000
_cell.angle_alpha   90.00
_cell.angle_beta   90.00
_cell.angle_gamma   90.00
#
_symmetry.space_group_name_H-M   'P 1'
#
loop_
_entity.id
_entity.type
_entity.pdbx_description
1 polymer ?
#
loop_
_entity_poly.entity_id
_entity_poly.type
_entity_poly.pdbx_seq_one_letter_code
_entity_poly.pdbx_strand_id
1 'polypeptide(L)'
;MTFDSAKSKLTRNNFAVGYRTGDFQLHTNVNDGTEFGGSIYQKVCEDLDTSVNLAWTSGTNCTRFGIAAKYQLDPTASISAKVNNSSLIGVGYTQTLRPGKYS
;
A
#
# COMPACT_ATOMS: atom_id res chain seq x y z
N MET A 1 -19.17 -0.69 -1.90
CA MET A 1 -20.38 -1.51 -2.09
C MET A 1 -20.74 -1.50 -3.57
N THR A 2 -20.94 -2.67 -4.15
CA THR A 2 -21.34 -2.79 -5.57
C THR A 2 -22.57 -3.67 -5.65
N PHE A 3 -23.59 -3.20 -6.37
CA PHE A 3 -24.86 -3.87 -6.56
C PHE A 3 -25.04 -4.18 -8.03
N ASP A 4 -25.28 -5.45 -8.35
CA ASP A 4 -25.56 -5.89 -9.71
C ASP A 4 -27.07 -5.93 -9.92
N SER A 5 -27.61 -4.94 -10.65
CA SER A 5 -29.05 -4.81 -10.90
C SER A 5 -29.62 -5.90 -11.80
N ALA A 6 -28.79 -6.57 -12.62
CA ALA A 6 -29.22 -7.67 -13.47
C ALA A 6 -29.48 -8.96 -12.68
N LYS A 7 -28.72 -9.18 -11.60
CA LYS A 7 -28.87 -10.32 -10.68
C LYS A 7 -29.59 -9.97 -9.39
N SER A 8 -30.00 -8.71 -9.21
CA SER A 8 -30.57 -8.16 -7.97
C SER A 8 -29.78 -8.58 -6.72
N LYS A 9 -28.45 -8.68 -6.84
CA LYS A 9 -27.58 -9.21 -5.80
C LYS A 9 -26.48 -8.20 -5.50
N LEU A 10 -26.22 -8.03 -4.21
CA LEU A 10 -25.09 -7.26 -3.75
C LEU A 10 -23.82 -8.09 -3.97
N THR A 11 -22.98 -7.63 -4.89
CA THR A 11 -21.87 -8.41 -5.47
C THR A 11 -20.53 -8.17 -4.77
N ARG A 12 -20.36 -7.03 -4.09
CA ARG A 12 -19.17 -6.75 -3.26
C ARG A 12 -19.48 -5.85 -2.07
N ASN A 13 -19.11 -6.30 -0.88
CA ASN A 13 -19.00 -5.47 0.32
C ASN A 13 -17.52 -5.24 0.65
N ASN A 14 -17.09 -3.98 0.78
CA ASN A 14 -15.76 -3.66 1.28
C ASN A 14 -15.91 -2.77 2.50
N PHE A 15 -15.39 -3.22 3.62
CA PHE A 15 -15.31 -2.46 4.86
C PHE A 15 -13.86 -2.06 5.07
N ALA A 16 -13.59 -0.79 5.34
CA ALA A 16 -12.25 -0.35 5.67
C ALA A 16 -12.28 0.51 6.94
N VAL A 17 -11.36 0.22 7.84
CA VAL A 17 -11.10 0.98 9.05
C VAL A 17 -9.67 1.46 8.98
N GLY A 18 -9.47 2.76 9.10
CA GLY A 18 -8.15 3.37 9.07
C GLY A 18 -7.97 4.34 10.22
N TYR A 19 -6.74 4.43 10.72
CA TYR A 19 -6.31 5.40 11.69
C TYR A 19 -5.15 6.20 11.08
N ARG A 20 -5.29 7.52 11.03
CA ARG A 20 -4.27 8.41 10.47
C ARG A 20 -3.86 9.44 11.52
N THR A 21 -2.57 9.50 11.75
CA THR A 21 -1.86 10.57 12.46
C THR A 21 -0.96 11.30 11.46
N GLY A 22 -0.25 12.34 11.89
CA GLY A 22 0.66 13.09 11.01
C GLY A 22 1.69 12.19 10.34
N ASP A 23 2.36 11.36 11.14
CA ASP A 23 3.52 10.57 10.70
C ASP A 23 3.20 9.09 10.49
N PHE A 24 2.00 8.64 10.84
CA PHE A 24 1.61 7.23 10.80
C PHE A 24 0.19 7.05 10.29
N GLN A 25 -0.01 6.10 9.39
CA GLN A 25 -1.31 5.70 8.88
C GLN A 25 -1.43 4.18 8.97
N LEU A 26 -2.43 3.70 9.70
CA LEU A 26 -2.88 2.34 9.65
C LEU A 26 -4.15 2.30 8.79
N HIS A 27 -4.20 1.38 7.85
CA HIS A 27 -5.39 1.08 7.07
C HIS A 27 -5.64 -0.41 7.17
N THR A 28 -6.87 -0.81 7.40
CA THR A 28 -7.31 -2.21 7.38
C THR A 28 -8.58 -2.29 6.57
N ASN A 29 -8.68 -3.28 5.71
CA ASN A 29 -9.84 -3.48 4.86
C ASN A 29 -10.24 -4.95 4.83
N VAL A 30 -11.54 -5.19 4.65
CA VAL A 30 -12.15 -6.50 4.58
C VAL A 30 -13.10 -6.49 3.40
N ASN A 31 -12.78 -7.29 2.39
CA ASN A 31 -13.60 -7.47 1.20
C ASN A 31 -14.36 -8.80 1.32
N ASP A 32 -15.69 -8.69 1.31
CA ASP A 32 -16.66 -9.79 1.33
C ASP A 32 -16.48 -10.79 2.48
N GLY A 33 -15.81 -10.39 3.57
CA GLY A 33 -15.47 -11.25 4.71
C GLY A 33 -14.44 -12.35 4.39
N THR A 34 -13.89 -12.37 3.18
CA THR A 34 -12.98 -13.42 2.71
C THR A 34 -11.58 -12.89 2.47
N GLU A 35 -11.42 -11.66 1.97
CA GLU A 35 -10.11 -11.06 1.77
C GLU A 35 -9.88 -9.97 2.81
N PHE A 36 -8.80 -10.11 3.56
CA PHE A 36 -8.38 -9.16 4.57
C PHE A 36 -7.10 -8.49 4.09
N GLY A 37 -7.07 -7.16 4.18
CA GLY A 37 -5.93 -6.33 3.86
C GLY A 37 -5.61 -5.40 5.03
N GLY A 38 -4.35 -5.08 5.17
CA GLY A 38 -3.85 -4.12 6.14
C GLY A 38 -2.60 -3.46 5.60
N SER A 39 -2.51 -2.14 5.69
CA SER A 39 -1.29 -1.41 5.37
C SER A 39 -0.95 -0.44 6.48
N ILE A 40 0.32 -0.38 6.82
CA ILE A 40 0.90 0.60 7.70
C ILE A 40 1.78 1.48 6.83
N TYR A 41 1.57 2.79 6.88
CA TYR A 41 2.48 3.78 6.34
C TYR A 41 3.04 4.57 7.52
N GLN A 42 4.35 4.77 7.52
CA GLN A 42 5.05 5.50 8.57
C GLN A 42 6.12 6.37 7.94
N LYS A 43 5.99 7.68 8.15
CA LYS A 43 7.01 8.67 7.86
C LYS A 43 7.99 8.68 9.04
N VAL A 44 9.18 8.12 8.83
CA VAL A 44 10.21 7.99 9.88
C VAL A 44 10.97 9.31 10.05
N CYS A 45 11.27 9.99 8.95
CA CYS A 45 11.79 11.35 8.92
C CYS A 45 11.28 12.09 7.67
N GLU A 46 11.69 13.34 7.44
CA GLU A 46 11.32 14.08 6.22
C GLU A 46 11.75 13.37 4.93
N ASP A 47 12.84 12.61 4.99
CA ASP A 47 13.46 11.96 3.85
C ASP A 47 13.20 10.45 3.77
N LEU A 48 12.58 9.84 4.79
CA LEU A 48 12.38 8.39 4.85
C LEU A 48 10.92 8.05 5.14
N ASP A 49 10.28 7.50 4.11
CA ASP A 49 8.97 6.89 4.20
C ASP A 49 9.11 5.38 4.23
N THR A 50 8.37 4.75 5.14
CA THR A 50 8.27 3.29 5.21
C THR A 50 6.82 2.88 5.11
N SER A 51 6.60 1.70 4.53
CA SER A 51 5.29 1.13 4.38
C SER A 51 5.36 -0.38 4.51
N VAL A 52 4.37 -0.96 5.15
CA VAL A 52 4.19 -2.38 5.27
C VAL A 52 2.79 -2.68 4.78
N ASN A 53 2.65 -3.63 3.87
CA ASN A 53 1.37 -4.10 3.39
C ASN A 53 1.24 -5.58 3.73
N LEU A 54 0.12 -5.95 4.34
CA LEU A 54 -0.29 -7.29 4.71
C LEU A 54 -1.61 -7.57 4.02
N ALA A 55 -1.74 -8.73 3.41
CA ALA A 55 -3.00 -9.20 2.85
C ALA A 55 -3.09 -10.71 3.00
N TRP A 56 -4.23 -11.22 3.44
CA TRP A 56 -4.49 -12.65 3.51
C TRP A 56 -5.91 -12.95 3.06
N THR A 57 -6.12 -14.15 2.54
CA THR A 57 -7.43 -14.62 2.12
C THR A 57 -7.88 -15.74 3.08
N SER A 58 -8.97 -15.50 3.78
CA SER A 58 -9.62 -16.47 4.67
C SER A 58 -9.94 -17.75 3.91
N GLY A 59 -9.65 -18.90 4.53
CA GLY A 59 -9.76 -20.22 3.90
C GLY A 59 -8.56 -20.61 3.04
N THR A 60 -7.54 -19.75 2.90
CA THR A 60 -6.26 -20.11 2.27
C THR A 60 -5.11 -19.90 3.25
N ASN A 61 -4.04 -20.69 3.13
CA ASN A 61 -2.80 -20.47 3.88
C ASN A 61 -1.88 -19.43 3.20
N CYS A 62 -2.42 -18.60 2.29
CA CYS A 62 -1.63 -17.66 1.50
C CYS A 62 -1.69 -16.27 2.15
N THR A 63 -0.66 -15.96 2.94
CA THR A 63 -0.43 -14.61 3.46
C THR A 63 0.58 -13.90 2.57
N ARG A 64 0.21 -12.73 2.09
CA ARG A 64 1.07 -11.83 1.31
C ARG A 64 1.46 -10.69 2.23
N PHE A 65 2.74 -10.60 2.57
CA PHE A 65 3.27 -9.39 3.18
C PHE A 65 4.32 -8.78 2.26
N GLY A 66 4.38 -7.45 2.27
CA GLY A 66 5.35 -6.65 1.56
C GLY A 66 5.81 -5.51 2.44
N ILE A 67 7.11 -5.22 2.41
CA ILE A 67 7.71 -4.08 3.08
C ILE A 67 8.29 -3.21 1.98
N ALA A 68 8.01 -1.91 2.02
CA ALA A 68 8.58 -0.95 1.11
C ALA A 68 9.10 0.25 1.87
N ALA A 69 10.27 0.73 1.50
CA ALA A 69 10.88 1.94 2.01
C ALA A 69 11.22 2.84 0.84
N LYS A 70 10.98 4.13 0.99
CA LYS A 70 11.38 5.18 0.06
C LYS A 70 12.25 6.15 0.81
N TYR A 71 13.47 6.33 0.30
CA TYR A 71 14.43 7.28 0.81
C TYR A 71 14.64 8.39 -0.21
N GLN A 72 14.39 9.61 0.20
CA GLN A 72 14.67 10.81 -0.57
C GLN A 72 16.13 11.21 -0.27
N LEU A 73 17.01 11.10 -1.26
CA LEU A 73 18.40 11.51 -1.08
C LEU A 73 18.50 13.03 -1.19
N ASP A 74 17.77 13.58 -2.16
CA ASP A 74 17.79 14.98 -2.52
C ASP A 74 16.41 15.40 -3.03
N PRO A 75 16.11 16.71 -3.16
CA PRO A 75 14.85 17.18 -3.74
C PRO A 75 14.55 16.64 -5.15
N THR A 76 15.59 16.17 -5.87
CA THR A 76 15.48 15.63 -7.23
C THR A 76 15.73 14.12 -7.30
N ALA A 77 16.19 13.46 -6.24
CA ALA A 77 16.60 12.06 -6.27
C ALA A 77 15.95 11.26 -5.14
N SER A 78 15.40 10.09 -5.48
CA SER A 78 14.84 9.16 -4.49
C SER A 78 15.16 7.71 -4.84
N ILE A 79 15.44 6.92 -3.81
CA ILE A 79 15.56 5.46 -3.89
C ILE A 79 14.31 4.85 -3.28
N SER A 80 13.81 3.79 -3.90
CA SER A 80 12.71 2.98 -3.37
C SER A 80 13.14 1.53 -3.36
N ALA A 81 12.97 0.86 -2.23
CA ALA A 81 13.18 -0.56 -2.09
C ALA A 81 11.88 -1.21 -1.62
N LYS A 82 11.54 -2.36 -2.19
CA LYS A 82 10.39 -3.16 -1.80
C LYS A 82 10.78 -4.61 -1.76
N VAL A 83 10.28 -5.33 -0.77
CA VAL A 83 10.47 -6.77 -0.59
C VAL A 83 9.14 -7.42 -0.26
N ASN A 84 8.94 -8.67 -0.62
CA ASN A 84 7.75 -9.41 -0.24
C ASN A 84 8.04 -10.86 0.19
N ASN A 85 7.03 -11.52 0.75
CA ASN A 85 7.12 -12.91 1.22
C ASN A 85 7.38 -13.95 0.10
N SER A 86 7.22 -13.57 -1.17
CA SER A 86 7.56 -14.42 -2.31
C SER A 86 9.03 -14.31 -2.71
N SER A 87 9.88 -13.78 -1.80
CA SER A 87 11.31 -13.51 -2.03
C SER A 87 11.56 -12.57 -3.22
N LEU A 88 10.58 -11.74 -3.61
CA LEU A 88 10.76 -10.74 -4.64
C LEU A 88 11.29 -9.46 -4.01
N ILE A 89 12.42 -8.99 -4.55
CA ILE A 89 13.07 -7.76 -4.18
C ILE A 89 12.99 -6.82 -5.38
N GLY A 90 12.46 -5.62 -5.17
CA GLY A 90 12.43 -4.54 -6.14
C GLY A 90 13.21 -3.36 -5.61
N VAL A 91 14.16 -2.87 -6.39
CA VAL A 91 14.89 -1.64 -6.09
C VAL A 91 14.70 -0.70 -7.27
N GLY A 92 14.45 0.57 -6.98
CA GLY A 92 14.27 1.62 -7.97
C GLY A 92 15.00 2.88 -7.54
N TYR A 93 15.64 3.53 -8.50
CA TYR A 93 16.21 4.86 -8.35
C TYR A 93 15.47 5.80 -9.30
N THR A 94 15.01 6.92 -8.78
CA THR A 94 14.29 7.94 -9.54
C THR A 94 15.06 9.24 -9.43
N GLN A 95 15.39 9.83 -10.57
CA GLN A 95 16.06 11.12 -10.65
C GLN A 95 15.30 12.07 -11.57
N THR A 96 14.98 13.25 -11.05
CA THR A 96 14.36 14.34 -11.77
C THR A 96 15.45 15.13 -12.49
N LEU A 97 15.54 14.98 -13.82
CA LEU A 97 16.58 15.62 -14.63
C LEU A 97 16.28 17.09 -14.95
N ARG A 98 15.01 17.47 -15.03
CA ARG A 98 14.56 18.85 -15.27
C ARG A 98 13.27 19.11 -14.50
N PRO A 99 13.06 20.30 -13.89
CA PRO A 99 11.75 20.68 -13.36
C PRO A 99 10.74 20.67 -14.51
N GLY A 100 9.70 19.85 -14.40
CA GLY A 100 8.62 19.84 -15.38
C GLY A 100 7.88 21.18 -15.35
N LYS A 101 8.20 22.09 -16.27
CA LYS A 101 7.39 23.28 -16.51
C LYS A 101 6.17 22.87 -17.33
N TYR A 102 5.08 22.52 -16.67
CA TYR A 102 3.74 22.63 -17.24
C TYR A 102 2.88 23.44 -16.28
N SER A 103 2.51 24.62 -16.77
CA SER A 103 1.58 25.56 -16.15
C SER A 103 0.14 25.09 -16.28
#